data_AF-A0A7C5KH47-F1
#
_entry.id   AF-A0A7C5KH47-F1
#
_cell.length_a   1.000
_cell.length_b   1.000
_cell.length_c   1.000
_cell.angle_alpha   90.00
_cell.angle_beta   90.00
_cell.angle_gamma   90.00
#
_symmetry.space_group_name_H-M   'P 1'
#
loop_
_entity.id
_entity.type
_entity.pdbx_description
1 polymer ?
#
loop_
_entity_poly.entity_id
_entity_poly.type
_entity_poly.pdbx_seq_one_letter_code
_entity_poly.pdbx_strand_id
1 'polypeptide(L)'
;EPQRLGLTEMGALTSACTLCGACGEVCPVEIPLPELINRLRAEGVQGAADSPVPGAGGLRRPGEALAWRLWQGLCTRPRLYRGLLWLATRLRRLAPRRLGPWARYRHAPRPAPRSLHELARREGCGDE
;
A
#
# COMPACT_ATOMS: atom_id res chain seq x y z
N GLU A 1 24.19 6.83 -6.62
CA GLU A 1 23.10 7.15 -5.68
C GLU A 1 21.87 7.58 -6.47
N PRO A 2 20.65 7.22 -6.04
CA PRO A 2 19.42 7.48 -6.79
C PRO A 2 19.22 8.96 -7.13
N GLN A 3 19.72 9.88 -6.30
CA GLN A 3 19.64 11.33 -6.54
C GLN A 3 20.52 11.80 -7.70
N ARG A 4 21.64 11.11 -7.96
CA ARG A 4 22.62 11.48 -9.01
C ARG A 4 22.43 10.70 -10.30
N LEU A 5 22.11 9.41 -10.17
CA LEU A 5 21.93 8.48 -11.31
C LEU A 5 20.48 8.43 -11.80
N GLY A 6 19.54 8.99 -11.02
CA GLY A 6 18.13 9.04 -11.35
C GLY A 6 17.31 7.88 -10.80
N LEU A 7 16.03 8.14 -10.59
CA LEU A 7 15.08 7.19 -9.98
C LEU A 7 14.60 6.11 -10.96
N THR A 8 14.64 6.36 -12.26
CA THR A 8 14.28 5.35 -13.26
C THR A 8 15.18 4.10 -13.18
N GLU A 9 16.49 4.31 -13.06
CA GLU A 9 17.48 3.23 -13.01
C GLU A 9 17.73 2.73 -11.59
N MET A 10 17.90 3.65 -10.63
CA MET A 10 18.35 3.33 -9.27
C MET A 10 17.26 3.44 -8.21
N GLY A 11 16.02 3.74 -8.60
CA GLY A 11 14.90 3.89 -7.66
C GLY A 11 14.57 2.63 -6.88
N ALA A 12 14.85 1.44 -7.43
CA ALA A 12 14.67 0.17 -6.73
C ALA A 12 15.46 0.08 -5.41
N LEU A 13 16.61 0.77 -5.32
CA LEU A 13 17.40 0.84 -4.08
C LEU A 13 16.63 1.48 -2.94
N THR A 14 15.78 2.47 -3.23
CA THR A 14 14.96 3.12 -2.20
C THR A 14 13.99 2.13 -1.57
N SER A 15 13.50 1.16 -2.34
CA SER A 15 12.59 0.09 -1.89
C SER A 15 13.27 -1.04 -1.11
N ALA A 16 14.61 -1.14 -1.14
CA ALA A 16 15.36 -2.16 -0.41
C ALA A 16 15.41 -1.90 1.11
N CYS A 17 15.26 -0.64 1.54
CA CYS A 17 15.20 -0.27 2.96
C CYS A 17 13.89 -0.72 3.62
N THR A 18 13.92 -1.23 4.85
CA THR A 18 12.70 -1.58 5.60
C THR A 18 12.01 -0.38 6.24
N LEU A 19 12.65 0.80 6.23
CA LEU A 19 12.21 2.00 6.95
C LEU A 19 12.01 1.77 8.46
N CYS A 20 12.90 0.99 9.08
CA CYS A 20 12.85 0.74 10.54
C CYS A 20 13.31 1.94 11.40
N GLY A 21 13.94 2.96 10.83
CA GLY A 21 14.36 4.17 11.55
C GLY A 21 15.70 4.09 12.30
N ALA A 22 16.24 2.88 12.52
CA ALA A 22 17.45 2.68 13.33
C ALA A 22 18.69 3.48 12.86
N CYS A 23 18.83 3.72 11.56
CA CYS A 23 19.94 4.52 11.04
C CYS A 23 19.85 6.01 11.40
N GLY A 24 18.65 6.55 11.59
CA GLY A 24 18.44 7.93 12.04
C GLY A 24 18.71 8.07 13.53
N GLU A 25 18.28 7.09 14.33
CA GLU A 25 18.44 7.07 15.79
C GLU A 25 19.91 7.01 16.23
N VAL A 26 20.73 6.20 15.55
CA VAL A 26 22.15 6.03 15.90
C VAL A 26 23.05 7.12 15.32
N CYS A 27 22.53 8.00 14.45
CA CYS A 27 23.36 8.95 13.73
C CYS A 27 23.81 10.09 14.66
N PRO A 28 25.13 10.26 14.91
CA PRO A 28 25.63 11.28 15.84
C PRO A 28 25.45 12.71 15.34
N VAL A 29 25.14 12.87 14.05
CA VAL A 29 24.96 14.16 13.37
C VAL A 29 23.51 14.36 12.89
N GLU A 30 22.59 13.50 13.34
CA GLU A 30 21.14 13.63 13.12
C GLU A 30 20.71 13.75 11.65
N ILE A 31 21.36 13.02 10.74
CA ILE A 31 20.96 13.02 9.32
C ILE A 31 19.63 12.27 9.18
N PRO A 32 18.58 12.87 8.58
CA PRO A 32 17.26 12.26 8.44
C PRO A 32 17.18 11.28 7.27
N LEU A 33 18.05 10.25 7.27
CA LEU A 33 18.13 9.23 6.21
C LEU A 33 16.79 8.53 5.92
N PRO A 34 16.01 8.09 6.93
CA PRO A 34 14.72 7.43 6.69
C PRO A 34 13.73 8.33 5.94
N GLU A 35 13.66 9.61 6.33
CA GLU A 35 12.78 10.59 5.70
C GLU A 35 13.20 10.89 4.27
N LEU A 36 14.51 11.03 4.02
CA LEU A 36 15.06 11.22 2.69
C LEU A 36 14.71 10.04 1.76
N ILE A 37 14.88 8.80 2.24
CA ILE A 37 14.51 7.60 1.47
C ILE A 37 13.01 7.57 1.19
N ASN A 38 12.18 7.91 2.18
CA ASN A 38 10.73 7.95 1.99
C ASN A 38 10.31 9.02 0.96
N ARG A 39 10.93 10.19 1.01
CA ARG A 39 10.73 11.25 0.02
C ARG A 39 11.08 10.77 -1.40
N LEU A 40 12.23 10.11 -1.58
CA LEU A 40 12.63 9.56 -2.88
C LEU A 40 11.69 8.47 -3.39
N ARG A 41 11.11 7.64 -2.51
CA ARG A 41 10.06 6.69 -2.90
C ARG A 41 8.82 7.41 -3.41
N ALA A 42 8.39 8.47 -2.74
CA ALA A 42 7.25 9.27 -3.16
C ALA A 42 7.53 9.96 -4.51
N GLU A 43 8.68 10.62 -4.64
CA GLU A 43 9.12 11.27 -5.89
C GLU A 43 9.20 10.27 -7.05
N GLY A 44 9.65 9.04 -6.79
CA GLY A 44 9.74 7.98 -7.80
C GLY A 44 8.39 7.56 -8.39
N VAL A 45 7.30 7.63 -7.62
CA VAL A 45 5.96 7.14 -8.03
C VAL A 45 4.97 8.26 -8.37
N GLN A 46 5.00 9.37 -7.64
CA GLN A 46 4.08 10.49 -7.86
C GLN A 46 4.58 11.37 -9.01
N GLY A 47 5.91 11.52 -9.13
CA GLY A 47 6.51 12.59 -9.90
C GLY A 47 6.20 13.94 -9.24
N ALA A 48 7.16 14.86 -9.27
CA ALA A 48 6.88 16.26 -9.00
C ALA A 48 7.40 17.06 -10.18
N ALA A 49 6.60 18.00 -10.68
CA ALA A 49 7.00 18.88 -11.77
C ALA A 49 8.30 19.64 -11.43
N ASP A 50 8.50 19.93 -10.13
CA ASP A 50 9.66 20.63 -9.59
C ASP A 50 10.62 19.71 -8.82
N SER A 51 10.53 18.38 -8.93
CA SER A 51 11.52 17.52 -8.26
C SER A 51 12.89 17.74 -8.90
N PRO A 52 13.94 18.05 -8.11
CA PRO A 52 15.30 18.19 -8.61
C PRO A 52 15.94 16.83 -8.97
N VAL A 53 15.25 15.70 -8.72
CA VAL A 53 15.80 14.37 -8.91
C VAL A 53 15.48 13.85 -10.32
N PRO A 54 16.50 13.48 -11.12
CA PRO A 54 16.29 12.92 -12.45
C PRO A 54 15.41 11.66 -12.40
N GLY A 55 14.46 11.53 -13.33
CA GLY A 55 13.59 10.36 -13.40
C GLY A 55 12.50 10.30 -12.31
N ALA A 56 12.16 11.44 -11.68
CA ALA A 56 10.97 11.55 -10.85
C ALA A 56 9.73 11.06 -11.61
N GLY A 57 8.88 10.27 -10.95
CA GLY A 57 7.72 9.61 -11.56
C GLY A 57 8.06 8.41 -12.44
N GLY A 58 9.35 8.09 -12.66
CA GLY A 58 9.79 7.00 -13.53
C GLY A 58 9.37 5.60 -13.07
N LEU A 59 9.06 5.42 -11.78
CA LEU A 59 8.55 4.14 -11.24
C LEU A 59 7.02 4.05 -11.30
N ARG A 60 6.31 5.08 -11.77
CA ARG A 60 4.85 5.09 -11.79
C ARG A 60 4.30 4.06 -12.77
N ARG A 61 3.50 3.11 -12.26
CA ARG A 61 2.76 2.15 -13.09
C ARG A 61 1.28 2.57 -13.17
N PRO A 62 0.70 2.76 -14.38
CA PRO A 62 -0.68 3.25 -14.50
C PRO A 62 -1.71 2.26 -13.93
N GLY A 63 -1.48 0.95 -14.09
CA GLY A 63 -2.36 -0.08 -13.52
C GLY A 63 -2.36 -0.08 -11.99
N GLU A 64 -1.18 0.09 -11.37
CA GLU A 64 -1.07 0.21 -9.92
C GLU A 64 -1.73 1.50 -9.42
N ALA A 65 -1.47 2.63 -10.08
CA ALA A 65 -2.11 3.89 -9.75
C ALA A 65 -3.64 3.82 -9.82
N LEU A 66 -4.19 3.16 -10.84
CA LEU A 66 -5.63 2.92 -10.95
C LEU A 66 -6.13 2.03 -9.83
N ALA A 67 -5.43 0.93 -9.52
CA ALA A 67 -5.79 0.04 -8.43
C ALA A 67 -5.85 0.77 -7.07
N TRP A 68 -4.86 1.61 -6.77
CA TRP A 68 -4.85 2.43 -5.56
C TRP A 68 -5.99 3.46 -5.53
N ARG A 69 -6.30 4.12 -6.66
CA ARG A 69 -7.43 5.06 -6.74
C ARG A 69 -8.77 4.37 -6.52
N LEU A 70 -8.96 3.19 -7.10
CA LEU A 70 -10.16 2.37 -6.89
C LEU A 70 -10.27 1.92 -5.43
N TRP A 71 -9.17 1.43 -4.86
CA TRP A 71 -9.10 1.04 -3.46
C TRP A 71 -9.42 2.20 -2.51
N GLN A 72 -8.84 3.38 -2.75
CA GLN A 72 -9.13 4.59 -2.00
C GLN A 72 -10.62 4.94 -2.08
N GLY A 73 -11.18 5.00 -3.29
CA GLY A 73 -12.59 5.34 -3.49
C GLY A 73 -13.58 4.34 -2.89
N LEU A 74 -13.16 3.09 -2.71
CA LEU A 74 -13.92 2.04 -2.05
C LEU A 74 -13.83 2.15 -0.53
N CYS A 75 -12.64 2.36 0.03
CA CYS A 75 -12.43 2.42 1.48
C CYS A 75 -12.88 3.72 2.12
N THR A 76 -12.86 4.85 1.39
CA THR A 76 -13.31 6.15 1.91
C THR A 76 -14.83 6.32 1.91
N ARG A 77 -15.58 5.44 1.23
CA ARG A 77 -17.04 5.52 1.14
C ARG A 77 -17.68 4.40 1.96
N PRO A 78 -18.18 4.67 3.19
CA PRO A 78 -18.65 3.64 4.11
C PRO A 78 -19.73 2.72 3.53
N ARG A 79 -20.67 3.27 2.76
CA ARG A 79 -21.76 2.49 2.15
C ARG A 79 -21.26 1.49 1.09
N LEU A 80 -20.33 1.92 0.24
CA LEU A 80 -19.73 1.03 -0.78
C LEU A 80 -18.88 -0.05 -0.12
N TYR A 81 -18.07 0.32 0.86
CA TYR A 81 -17.25 -0.61 1.62
C TYR A 81 -18.08 -1.69 2.31
N ARG A 82 -19.16 -1.30 3.02
CA ARG A 82 -20.09 -2.22 3.67
C ARG A 82 -20.80 -3.13 2.66
N GLY A 83 -21.23 -2.59 1.52
CA GLY A 83 -21.86 -3.36 0.45
C GLY A 83 -20.91 -4.39 -0.17
N LEU A 84 -19.65 -4.02 -0.42
CA LEU A 84 -18.63 -4.93 -0.91
C LEU A 84 -18.35 -6.05 0.09
N LEU A 85 -18.17 -5.72 1.38
CA LEU A 85 -17.93 -6.72 2.41
C LEU A 85 -19.10 -7.69 2.55
N TRP A 86 -20.34 -7.20 2.49
CA TRP A 86 -21.53 -8.05 2.48
C TRP A 86 -21.57 -8.97 1.26
N LEU A 87 -21.23 -8.47 0.07
CA LEU A 87 -21.14 -9.30 -1.13
C LEU A 87 -20.03 -10.34 -1.02
N ALA A 88 -18.87 -9.96 -0.48
CA ALA A 88 -17.72 -10.82 -0.28
C ALA A 88 -17.99 -11.97 0.71
N THR A 89 -18.76 -11.72 1.79
CA THR A 89 -19.13 -12.76 2.76
C THR A 89 -20.11 -13.77 2.15
N ARG A 90 -21.05 -13.32 1.29
CA ARG A 90 -22.03 -14.17 0.60
C ARG A 90 -21.42 -14.97 -0.54
N LEU A 91 -20.57 -14.35 -1.35
CA LEU A 91 -19.86 -14.99 -2.45
C LEU A 91 -18.56 -15.68 -2.02
N ARG A 92 -18.32 -15.90 -0.72
CA ARG A 92 -17.07 -16.53 -0.21
C ARG A 92 -16.76 -17.91 -0.80
N ARG A 93 -17.78 -18.61 -1.35
CA ARG A 93 -17.60 -19.92 -1.99
C ARG A 93 -16.94 -19.80 -3.37
N LEU A 94 -17.06 -18.64 -4.02
CA LEU A 94 -16.42 -18.30 -5.28
C LEU A 94 -15.00 -17.73 -5.11
N ALA A 95 -14.53 -17.60 -3.85
CA ALA A 95 -13.19 -17.08 -3.60
C ALA A 95 -12.14 -18.02 -4.22
N PRO A 96 -11.21 -17.49 -5.04
CA PRO A 96 -10.23 -18.31 -5.73
C PRO A 96 -9.29 -18.98 -4.73
N ARG A 97 -9.10 -20.29 -4.89
CA ARG A 97 -8.19 -21.07 -4.03
C ARG A 97 -6.71 -20.85 -4.37
N ARG A 98 -6.42 -20.22 -5.51
CA ARG A 98 -5.08 -19.96 -6.03
C ARG A 98 -4.91 -18.45 -6.29
N LEU A 99 -4.40 -17.72 -5.30
CA LEU A 99 -4.06 -16.28 -5.41
C LEU A 99 -2.62 -16.07 -5.88
N GLY A 100 -2.23 -16.78 -6.94
CA GLY A 100 -0.89 -16.71 -7.50
C GLY A 100 0.22 -17.14 -6.51
N PRO A 101 1.42 -16.53 -6.60
CA PRO A 101 2.59 -16.89 -5.80
C PRO A 101 2.38 -16.92 -4.29
N TRP A 102 1.49 -16.06 -3.79
CA TRP A 102 1.21 -15.90 -2.35
C TRP A 102 0.59 -17.17 -1.76
N ALA A 103 -0.28 -17.84 -2.52
CA ALA A 103 -0.95 -19.07 -2.09
C ALA A 103 -0.06 -20.34 -2.17
N ARG A 104 1.23 -20.21 -2.56
CA ARG A 104 2.17 -21.35 -2.60
C ARG A 104 2.63 -21.77 -1.20
N TYR A 105 2.85 -20.79 -0.33
CA TYR A 105 3.35 -21.01 1.03
C TYR A 105 2.37 -20.53 2.11
N ARG A 106 1.28 -19.86 1.71
CA ARG A 106 0.24 -19.36 2.63
C ARG A 106 -1.13 -19.85 2.20
N HIS A 107 -2.03 -19.97 3.16
CA HIS A 107 -3.42 -20.35 2.88
C HIS A 107 -4.17 -19.21 2.19
N ALA A 108 -4.78 -19.48 1.03
CA ALA A 108 -5.72 -18.57 0.36
C ALA A 108 -6.72 -18.03 1.39
N PRO A 109 -6.80 -16.69 1.60
CA PRO A 109 -7.71 -16.11 2.55
C PRO A 109 -9.12 -16.30 2.01
N ARG A 110 -9.93 -17.04 2.76
CA ARG A 110 -11.36 -17.17 2.48
C ARG A 110 -12.07 -16.07 3.27
N PRO A 111 -12.89 -15.21 2.62
CA PRO A 111 -13.68 -14.22 3.35
C PRO A 111 -14.46 -14.88 4.50
N ALA A 112 -14.51 -14.23 5.66
CA ALA A 112 -15.26 -14.70 6.80
C ALA A 112 -16.78 -14.76 6.48
N PRO A 113 -17.58 -15.59 7.18
CA PRO A 113 -19.02 -15.66 6.95
C PRO A 113 -19.76 -14.39 7.39
N ARG A 114 -19.18 -13.62 8.32
CA ARG A 114 -19.71 -12.34 8.82
C ARG A 114 -18.63 -11.28 8.73
N SER A 115 -19.02 -10.07 8.38
CA SER A 115 -18.09 -8.93 8.34
C SER A 115 -17.83 -8.38 9.75
N LEU A 116 -16.73 -7.67 9.94
CA LEU A 116 -16.41 -7.04 11.23
C LEU A 116 -17.54 -6.10 11.70
N HIS A 117 -18.12 -5.31 10.79
CA HIS A 117 -19.25 -4.42 11.11
C HIS A 117 -20.51 -5.17 11.57
N GLU A 118 -20.77 -6.36 11.03
CA GLU A 118 -21.89 -7.19 11.45
C GLU A 118 -21.67 -7.76 12.85
N LEU A 119 -20.43 -8.16 13.15
CA LEU A 119 -20.04 -8.62 14.49
C LEU A 119 -20.12 -7.46 15.49
N ALA A 120 -19.57 -6.29 15.14
CA ALA A 120 -19.61 -5.09 15.97
C ALA A 120 -21.05 -4.69 16.34
N ARG A 121 -21.96 -4.66 15.36
CA ARG A 121 -23.39 -4.38 15.61
C ARG A 121 -24.04 -5.40 16.55
N ARG A 122 -23.66 -6.67 16.46
CA ARG A 122 -24.20 -7.72 17.34
C ARG A 122 -23.77 -7.54 18.78
N GLU A 123 -22.54 -7.10 19.00
CA GLU A 123 -21.98 -6.80 20.33
C GLU A 123 -22.41 -5.42 20.85
N GLY A 124 -23.26 -4.69 20.12
CA GLY A 124 -23.78 -3.39 20.54
C GLY A 124 -22.85 -2.20 20.25
N CYS A 125 -21.75 -2.40 19.51
CA CYS A 125 -20.94 -1.29 19.03
C CYS A 125 -21.68 -0.58 17.88
N GLY A 126 -21.99 0.71 18.09
CA GLY A 126 -22.68 1.55 17.11
C GLY A 126 -21.89 1.73 15.81
N ASP A 127 -22.61 1.99 14.72
CA ASP A 127 -22.05 2.38 13.42
C ASP A 127 -21.80 3.91 13.41
N GLU A 128 -20.93 4.42 14.28
CA GLU A 128 -20.44 5.82 14.22
C GLU A 128 -19.38 5.99 13.12
#